data_AF-K0YIL1-F1
#
_entry.id   AF-K0YIL1-F1
#
_cell.length_a   1.000
_cell.length_b   1.000
_cell.length_c   1.000
_cell.angle_alpha   90.00
_cell.angle_beta   90.00
_cell.angle_gamma   90.00
#
_symmetry.space_group_name_H-M   'P 1'
#
loop_
_entity.id
_entity.type
_entity.pdbx_description
1 polymer ?
#
loop_
_entity_poly.entity_id
_entity_poly.type
_entity_poly.pdbx_seq_one_letter_code
_entity_poly.pdbx_strand_id
1 'polypeptide(L)'
;METTPTPPAGAAISGPGGLLAALPGLLGYFPRDELVLVGLERGPGGAALGPVASLPLREHAGQLAAAAAIAGSVGAPPVGLALGPGNAGAAARLLVDGWRAADPAKCRPRPEPVWHAAELAVGERYRLAVLGGRAAPREAGPAGEGLIPSVAASPAMAAHLAAGELPELSREELFAPYRPARAGGATDETPGRLEERAA
;
A
#
# COMPACT_ATOMS: atom_id res chain seq x y z
N MET A 1 19.57 -36.26 -20.79
CA MET A 1 18.71 -35.11 -21.13
C MET A 1 17.80 -34.89 -19.95
N GLU A 2 18.22 -34.01 -19.05
CA GLU A 2 17.48 -33.70 -17.82
C GLU A 2 16.45 -32.63 -18.20
N THR A 3 15.19 -33.02 -18.31
CA THR A 3 14.10 -32.06 -18.49
C THR A 3 13.91 -31.35 -17.17
N THR A 4 14.46 -30.15 -17.03
CA THR A 4 14.12 -29.25 -15.93
C THR A 4 12.60 -29.10 -15.91
N PRO A 5 11.90 -29.52 -14.83
CA PRO A 5 10.47 -29.30 -14.74
C PRO A 5 10.25 -27.79 -14.77
N THR A 6 9.56 -27.31 -15.81
CA THR A 6 9.01 -25.96 -15.82
C THR A 6 8.18 -25.83 -14.54
N PRO A 7 8.48 -24.86 -13.65
CA PRO A 7 7.67 -24.67 -12.45
C PRO A 7 6.21 -24.48 -12.89
N PRO A 8 5.23 -25.05 -12.16
CA PRO A 8 3.83 -24.87 -12.49
C PRO A 8 3.56 -23.37 -12.63
N ALA A 9 2.85 -22.97 -13.69
CA ALA A 9 2.52 -21.59 -13.97
C ALA A 9 2.05 -20.93 -12.66
N GLY A 10 2.89 -20.05 -12.11
CA GLY A 10 2.64 -19.39 -10.84
C GLY A 10 1.25 -18.76 -10.92
N ALA A 11 0.39 -19.08 -9.95
CA ALA A 11 -0.98 -18.63 -9.96
C ALA A 11 -1.03 -17.13 -10.30
N ALA A 12 -1.79 -16.77 -11.34
CA ALA A 12 -1.77 -15.41 -11.86
C ALA A 12 -2.41 -14.46 -10.86
N ILE A 13 -1.76 -13.32 -10.59
CA ILE A 13 -2.37 -12.23 -9.84
C ILE A 13 -3.43 -11.59 -10.72
N SER A 14 -4.68 -11.57 -10.25
CA SER A 14 -5.81 -11.01 -11.00
C SER A 14 -6.42 -9.82 -10.26
N GLY A 15 -6.48 -8.69 -10.95
CA GLY A 15 -7.09 -7.46 -10.48
C GLY A 15 -6.39 -6.79 -9.29
N PRO A 16 -6.96 -5.67 -8.80
CA PRO A 16 -6.32 -4.85 -7.76
C PRO A 16 -6.28 -5.55 -6.40
N GLY A 17 -7.33 -6.30 -6.05
CA GLY A 17 -7.37 -7.07 -4.81
C GLY A 17 -6.24 -8.11 -4.75
N GLY A 18 -6.02 -8.84 -5.84
CA GLY A 18 -4.90 -9.78 -5.94
C GLY A 18 -3.55 -9.10 -5.81
N LEU A 19 -3.39 -7.91 -6.41
CA LEU A 19 -2.14 -7.15 -6.32
C LEU A 19 -1.88 -6.64 -4.89
N LEU A 20 -2.91 -6.15 -4.20
CA LEU A 20 -2.83 -5.79 -2.77
C LEU A 20 -2.45 -6.99 -1.91
N ALA A 21 -3.07 -8.15 -2.14
CA ALA A 21 -2.76 -9.38 -1.42
C ALA A 21 -1.33 -9.91 -1.69
N ALA A 22 -0.71 -9.53 -2.80
CA ALA A 22 0.66 -9.91 -3.13
C ALA A 22 1.73 -9.04 -2.46
N LEU A 23 1.36 -7.85 -1.98
CA LEU A 23 2.34 -6.89 -1.46
C LEU A 23 3.27 -7.46 -0.37
N PRO A 24 2.79 -8.18 0.65
CA PRO A 24 3.69 -8.67 1.68
C PRO A 24 4.73 -9.67 1.15
N GLY A 25 4.32 -10.54 0.23
CA GLY A 25 5.24 -11.47 -0.42
C GLY A 25 6.25 -10.78 -1.33
N LEU A 26 5.82 -9.72 -2.04
CA LEU A 26 6.68 -8.93 -2.94
C LEU A 26 7.69 -8.05 -2.20
N LEU A 27 7.29 -7.49 -1.06
CA LEU A 27 8.11 -6.55 -0.31
C LEU A 27 8.95 -7.23 0.78
N GLY A 28 8.54 -8.41 1.24
CA GLY A 28 9.17 -9.09 2.38
C GLY A 28 8.77 -8.54 3.75
N TYR A 29 7.82 -7.60 3.81
CA TYR A 29 7.23 -7.06 5.04
C TYR A 29 5.77 -6.66 4.79
N PHE A 30 5.01 -6.34 5.84
CA PHE A 30 3.62 -5.87 5.70
C PHE A 30 3.55 -4.33 5.65
N PRO A 31 3.37 -3.71 4.46
CA PRO A 31 3.37 -2.25 4.35
C PRO A 31 2.15 -1.62 5.03
N ARG A 32 2.39 -0.46 5.66
CA ARG A 32 1.39 0.35 6.37
C ARG A 32 1.68 1.82 6.18
N ASP A 33 0.63 2.64 6.06
CA ASP A 33 0.78 4.08 5.88
C ASP A 33 1.75 4.43 4.72
N GLU A 34 1.68 3.64 3.65
CA GLU A 34 2.62 3.64 2.53
C GLU A 34 1.90 3.76 1.19
N LEU A 35 2.57 4.37 0.23
CA LEU A 35 2.23 4.28 -1.19
C LEU A 35 3.19 3.29 -1.84
N VAL A 36 2.66 2.20 -2.37
CA VAL A 36 3.44 1.23 -3.15
C VAL A 36 3.19 1.46 -4.63
N LEU A 37 4.27 1.63 -5.40
CA LEU A 37 4.27 1.78 -6.85
C LEU A 37 4.78 0.50 -7.48
N VAL A 38 4.02 -0.05 -8.43
CA VAL A 38 4.32 -1.32 -9.09
C VAL A 38 4.44 -1.08 -10.58
N GLY A 39 5.63 -1.31 -11.12
CA GLY A 39 5.86 -1.39 -12.56
C GLY A 39 5.15 -2.59 -13.17
N LEU A 40 4.69 -2.46 -14.41
CA LEU A 40 4.08 -3.57 -15.15
C LEU A 40 4.76 -3.71 -16.51
N GLU A 41 5.38 -4.85 -16.76
CA GLU A 41 5.98 -5.16 -18.05
C GLU A 41 4.99 -5.98 -18.88
N ARG A 42 4.66 -5.52 -20.10
CA ARG A 42 3.68 -6.23 -20.95
C ARG A 42 4.36 -7.38 -21.69
N GLY A 43 3.80 -8.57 -21.57
CA GLY A 43 4.20 -9.75 -22.33
C GLY A 43 3.04 -10.42 -23.09
N PRO A 44 3.33 -11.44 -23.91
CA PRO A 44 2.33 -12.14 -24.74
C PRO A 44 1.22 -12.85 -23.95
N GLY A 45 1.48 -13.19 -22.68
CA GLY A 45 0.54 -13.90 -21.79
C GLY A 45 -0.09 -13.04 -20.70
N GLY A 46 0.11 -11.72 -20.72
CA GLY A 46 -0.31 -10.80 -19.67
C GLY A 46 0.82 -9.87 -19.23
N ALA A 47 0.57 -9.08 -18.18
CA ALA A 47 1.60 -8.24 -17.59
C ALA A 47 2.39 -9.02 -16.53
N ALA A 48 3.72 -8.93 -16.59
CA ALA A 48 4.60 -9.32 -15.50
C ALA A 48 4.77 -8.14 -14.52
N LEU A 49 4.99 -8.44 -13.25
CA LEU A 49 5.37 -7.43 -12.28
C LEU A 49 6.79 -6.96 -12.57
N GLY A 50 6.96 -5.65 -12.70
CA GLY A 50 8.24 -4.98 -12.82
C GLY A 50 8.74 -4.47 -11.47
N PRO A 51 9.64 -3.48 -11.46
CA PRO A 51 10.17 -2.89 -10.24
C PRO A 51 9.07 -2.36 -9.32
N VAL A 52 9.27 -2.57 -8.01
CA VAL A 52 8.38 -2.09 -6.96
C VAL A 52 9.12 -1.03 -6.15
N ALA A 53 8.46 0.09 -5.87
CA ALA A 53 8.98 1.12 -4.98
C ALA A 53 7.92 1.41 -3.90
N SER A 54 8.34 1.43 -2.63
CA SER A 54 7.49 1.87 -1.53
C SER A 54 8.01 3.17 -0.92
N LEU A 55 7.10 3.99 -0.43
CA LEU A 55 7.39 5.25 0.24
C LEU A 55 6.27 5.63 1.22
N PRO A 56 6.56 6.40 2.29
CA PRO A 56 5.52 6.83 3.24
C PRO A 56 4.40 7.64 2.58
N LEU A 57 3.14 7.30 2.88
CA LEU A 57 1.96 7.90 2.26
C LEU A 57 1.84 9.40 2.55
N ARG A 58 2.33 9.89 3.69
CA ARG A 58 2.20 11.29 4.11
C ARG A 58 3.41 12.16 3.79
N GLU A 59 4.57 11.56 3.51
CA GLU A 59 5.86 12.26 3.32
C GLU A 59 6.44 12.03 1.91
N HIS A 60 5.55 11.80 0.93
CA HIS A 60 5.94 11.30 -0.39
C HIS A 60 6.48 12.38 -1.35
N ALA A 61 6.14 13.66 -1.19
CA ALA A 61 6.38 14.68 -2.22
C ALA A 61 7.84 14.78 -2.71
N GLY A 62 8.83 14.61 -1.83
CA GLY A 62 10.25 14.67 -2.19
C GLY A 62 10.79 13.42 -2.90
N GLN A 63 10.16 12.26 -2.70
CA GLN A 63 10.67 10.95 -3.16
C GLN A 63 9.82 10.34 -4.29
N LEU A 64 8.63 10.89 -4.51
CA LEU A 64 7.63 10.37 -5.44
C LEU A 64 8.10 10.34 -6.90
N ALA A 65 8.85 11.36 -7.33
CA ALA A 65 9.44 11.39 -8.67
C ALA A 65 10.41 10.22 -8.88
N ALA A 66 11.30 9.98 -7.91
CA ALA A 66 12.27 8.90 -7.97
C ALA A 66 11.59 7.53 -7.93
N ALA A 67 10.64 7.33 -7.01
CA ALA A 67 9.87 6.09 -6.91
C ALA A 67 9.10 5.78 -8.20
N ALA A 68 8.45 6.79 -8.79
CA ALA A 68 7.73 6.64 -10.06
C ALA A 68 8.66 6.34 -11.24
N ALA A 69 9.87 6.92 -11.26
CA ALA A 69 10.88 6.61 -12.27
C ALA A 69 11.40 5.17 -12.14
N ILE A 70 11.63 4.68 -10.92
CA ILE A 70 12.03 3.29 -10.66
C ILE A 70 10.94 2.34 -11.15
N ALA A 71 9.70 2.52 -10.67
CA ALA A 71 8.58 1.64 -11.02
C ALA A 71 8.21 1.73 -12.52
N GLY A 72 8.35 2.91 -13.13
CA GLY A 72 8.09 3.15 -14.55
C GLY A 72 9.23 2.76 -15.51
N SER A 73 10.37 2.27 -15.00
CA SER A 73 11.55 1.96 -15.83
C SER A 73 11.32 0.84 -16.86
N VAL A 74 10.24 0.07 -16.72
CA VAL A 74 9.83 -1.02 -17.63
C VAL A 74 8.87 -0.59 -18.74
N GLY A 75 8.70 0.73 -18.96
CA GLY A 75 8.06 1.27 -20.17
C GLY A 75 6.55 1.48 -20.12
N ALA A 76 5.86 0.99 -19.07
CA ALA A 76 4.47 1.34 -18.78
C ALA A 76 4.39 2.27 -17.56
N PRO A 77 3.37 3.17 -17.47
CA PRO A 77 3.08 3.87 -16.23
C PRO A 77 2.88 2.85 -15.09
N PRO A 78 3.53 3.05 -13.94
CA PRO A 78 3.33 2.15 -12.81
C PRO A 78 1.90 2.31 -12.27
N VAL A 79 1.41 1.28 -11.60
CA VAL A 79 0.17 1.37 -10.82
C VAL A 79 0.50 1.69 -9.36
N GLY A 80 -0.42 2.36 -8.66
CA GLY A 80 -0.25 2.72 -7.25
C GLY A 80 -1.19 1.97 -6.32
N LEU A 81 -0.72 1.70 -5.10
CA LEU A 81 -1.47 1.08 -4.02
C LEU A 81 -1.20 1.88 -2.75
N ALA A 82 -2.17 2.66 -2.31
CA ALA A 82 -2.11 3.45 -1.09
C ALA A 82 -2.70 2.66 0.08
N LEU A 83 -1.91 2.52 1.14
CA LEU A 83 -2.27 1.80 2.35
C LEU A 83 -2.24 2.77 3.52
N GLY A 84 -3.31 2.79 4.31
CA GLY A 84 -3.35 3.64 5.49
C GLY A 84 -4.77 4.05 5.87
N PRO A 85 -4.95 4.54 7.11
CA PRO A 85 -6.25 4.84 7.66
C PRO A 85 -6.92 5.99 6.90
N GLY A 86 -8.24 5.92 6.83
CA GLY A 86 -9.07 6.89 6.12
C GLY A 86 -9.83 6.23 4.97
N ASN A 87 -10.27 7.05 4.04
CA ASN A 87 -10.98 6.58 2.85
C ASN A 87 -10.25 7.01 1.58
N ALA A 88 -10.64 6.40 0.45
CA ALA A 88 -10.05 6.68 -0.85
C ALA A 88 -10.03 8.17 -1.22
N GLY A 89 -11.01 8.96 -0.79
CA GLY A 89 -11.02 10.40 -1.03
C GLY A 89 -9.95 11.17 -0.24
N ALA A 90 -9.72 10.79 1.02
CA ALA A 90 -8.63 11.35 1.82
C ALA A 90 -7.25 10.96 1.26
N ALA A 91 -7.08 9.70 0.89
CA ALA A 91 -5.87 9.22 0.22
C ALA A 91 -5.65 9.95 -1.12
N ALA A 92 -6.70 10.08 -1.94
CA ALA A 92 -6.63 10.79 -3.20
C ALA A 92 -6.19 12.25 -3.02
N ARG A 93 -6.72 12.95 -2.00
CA ARG A 93 -6.32 14.32 -1.70
C ARG A 93 -4.83 14.40 -1.35
N LEU A 94 -4.35 13.54 -0.45
CA LEU A 94 -2.94 13.49 -0.07
C LEU A 94 -2.03 13.26 -1.29
N LEU A 95 -2.37 12.29 -2.13
CA LEU A 95 -1.59 11.94 -3.32
C LEU A 95 -1.61 13.04 -4.38
N VAL A 96 -2.78 13.63 -4.64
CA VAL A 96 -2.93 14.72 -5.60
C VAL A 96 -2.17 15.97 -5.13
N ASP A 97 -2.25 16.30 -3.85
CA ASP A 97 -1.51 17.42 -3.26
C ASP A 97 0.00 17.16 -3.33
N GLY A 98 0.45 15.94 -3.03
CA GLY A 98 1.87 15.56 -3.14
C GLY A 98 2.40 15.58 -4.58
N TRP A 99 1.63 15.12 -5.58
CA TRP A 99 2.01 15.24 -6.99
C TRP A 99 2.02 16.68 -7.51
N ARG A 100 1.26 17.59 -6.89
CA ARG A 100 1.29 19.03 -7.22
C ARG A 100 2.48 19.71 -6.58
N ALA A 101 2.83 19.32 -5.35
CA ALA A 101 4.00 19.82 -4.64
C ALA A 101 5.30 19.31 -5.27
N ALA A 102 5.31 18.07 -5.78
CA ALA A 102 6.39 17.56 -6.60
C ALA A 102 6.36 18.22 -7.98
N ASP A 103 7.54 18.56 -8.53
CA ASP A 103 7.65 19.18 -9.84
C ASP A 103 6.96 18.29 -10.91
N PRO A 104 5.87 18.78 -11.54
CA PRO A 104 5.09 17.98 -12.48
C PRO A 104 5.89 17.51 -13.70
N ALA A 105 6.98 18.20 -14.06
CA ALA A 105 7.89 17.82 -15.14
C ALA A 105 8.82 16.67 -14.72
N LYS A 106 9.09 16.52 -13.42
CA LYS A 106 9.95 15.46 -12.86
C LYS A 106 9.15 14.22 -12.44
N CYS A 107 7.85 14.34 -12.18
CA CYS A 107 6.97 13.21 -11.87
C CYS A 107 6.31 12.63 -13.12
N ARG A 108 7.11 12.03 -14.01
CA ARG A 108 6.61 11.30 -15.19
C ARG A 108 7.33 9.95 -15.35
N PRO A 109 6.59 8.87 -15.67
CA PRO A 109 5.13 8.78 -15.74
C PRO A 109 4.48 8.84 -14.33
N ARG A 110 3.26 9.38 -14.23
CA ARG A 110 2.51 9.36 -12.96
C ARG A 110 2.00 7.95 -12.72
N PRO A 111 1.95 7.47 -11.46
CA PRO A 111 1.36 6.18 -11.17
C PRO A 111 -0.14 6.25 -11.36
N GLU A 112 -0.68 5.45 -12.28
CA GLU A 112 -2.10 5.42 -12.57
C GLU A 112 -2.52 4.03 -13.08
N PRO A 113 -3.68 3.51 -12.64
CA PRO A 113 -4.52 3.96 -11.52
C PRO A 113 -3.86 3.83 -10.14
N VAL A 114 -4.44 4.49 -9.12
CA VAL A 114 -4.08 4.26 -7.70
C VAL A 114 -5.29 3.76 -6.91
N TRP A 115 -5.18 2.58 -6.32
CA TRP A 115 -6.17 2.05 -5.37
C TRP A 115 -5.77 2.32 -3.93
N HIS A 116 -6.76 2.46 -3.06
CA HIS A 116 -6.59 2.65 -1.63
C HIS A 116 -7.27 1.49 -0.87
N ALA A 117 -6.59 1.00 0.16
CA ALA A 117 -7.18 0.15 1.20
C ALA A 117 -6.76 0.70 2.57
N ALA A 118 -7.61 0.55 3.58
CA ALA A 118 -7.25 1.01 4.93
C ALA A 118 -6.08 0.18 5.48
N GLU A 119 -6.15 -1.14 5.27
CA GLU A 119 -5.20 -2.12 5.76
C GLU A 119 -5.05 -3.28 4.75
N LEU A 120 -3.99 -4.10 4.89
CA LEU A 120 -3.83 -5.34 4.14
C LEU A 120 -4.39 -6.52 4.93
N ALA A 121 -5.71 -6.64 4.93
CA ALA A 121 -6.42 -7.74 5.60
C ALA A 121 -7.36 -8.47 4.65
N VAL A 122 -7.60 -9.75 4.93
CA VAL A 122 -8.54 -10.57 4.15
C VAL A 122 -9.95 -9.99 4.29
N GLY A 123 -10.60 -9.75 3.16
CA GLY A 123 -11.94 -9.15 3.11
C GLY A 123 -11.94 -7.62 3.29
N GLU A 124 -10.79 -6.98 3.47
CA GLU A 124 -10.72 -5.52 3.53
C GLU A 124 -11.12 -4.90 2.19
N ARG A 125 -11.89 -3.81 2.26
CA ARG A 125 -12.37 -3.14 1.05
C ARG A 125 -11.27 -2.26 0.48
N TYR A 126 -10.98 -2.45 -0.80
CA TYR A 126 -10.21 -1.48 -1.56
C TYR A 126 -11.12 -0.66 -2.47
N ARG A 127 -10.68 0.57 -2.79
CA ARG A 127 -11.35 1.47 -3.73
C ARG A 127 -10.36 2.22 -4.58
N LEU A 128 -10.72 2.53 -5.81
CA LEU A 128 -9.96 3.41 -6.67
C LEU A 128 -9.95 4.82 -6.04
N ALA A 129 -8.76 5.32 -5.74
CA ALA A 129 -8.56 6.63 -5.14
C ALA A 129 -8.22 7.68 -6.21
N VAL A 130 -7.34 7.33 -7.17
CA VAL A 130 -6.91 8.26 -8.22
C VAL A 130 -7.01 7.62 -9.60
N LEU A 131 -7.56 8.40 -10.54
CA LEU A 131 -7.52 8.14 -11.97
C LEU A 131 -7.29 9.45 -12.74
N GLY A 132 -6.41 9.48 -13.73
CA GLY A 132 -6.17 10.70 -14.54
C GLY A 132 -5.59 11.86 -13.72
N GLY A 133 -4.74 11.56 -12.73
CA GLY A 133 -4.14 12.56 -11.84
C GLY A 133 -5.13 13.32 -10.95
N ARG A 134 -6.34 12.79 -10.76
CA ARG A 134 -7.42 13.37 -9.96
C ARG A 134 -8.06 12.31 -9.08
N ALA A 135 -8.79 12.76 -8.06
CA ALA A 135 -9.65 11.87 -7.29
C ALA A 135 -10.58 11.11 -8.24
N ALA A 136 -10.63 9.78 -8.09
CA ALA A 136 -11.42 8.92 -8.93
C ALA A 136 -12.92 9.19 -8.73
N PRO A 137 -13.74 9.04 -9.79
CA PRO A 137 -15.18 9.11 -9.65
C PRO A 137 -15.67 8.00 -8.72
N ARG A 138 -16.76 8.25 -7.99
CA ARG A 138 -17.36 7.28 -7.07
C ARG A 138 -17.79 5.99 -7.79
N GLU A 139 -18.13 6.09 -9.07
CA GLU A 139 -18.50 4.98 -9.95
C GLU A 139 -17.37 4.68 -10.93
N ALA A 140 -16.32 4.00 -10.46
CA ALA A 140 -15.11 3.71 -11.24
C ALA A 140 -15.19 2.38 -12.04
N GLY A 141 -16.39 1.87 -12.30
CA GLY A 141 -16.59 0.61 -13.02
C GLY A 141 -16.13 -0.63 -12.22
N PRO A 142 -15.97 -1.80 -12.89
CA PRO A 142 -15.77 -3.09 -12.21
C PRO A 142 -14.47 -3.21 -11.40
N ALA A 143 -13.43 -2.46 -11.77
CA ALA A 143 -12.15 -2.40 -11.04
C ALA A 143 -12.09 -1.24 -10.03
N GLY A 144 -13.20 -0.54 -9.85
CA GLY A 144 -13.33 0.64 -8.99
C GLY A 144 -13.34 0.32 -7.50
N GLU A 145 -13.83 -0.86 -7.11
CA GLU A 145 -13.81 -1.34 -5.74
C GLU A 145 -13.87 -2.85 -5.67
N GLY A 146 -13.46 -3.42 -4.54
CA GLY A 146 -13.55 -4.85 -4.29
C GLY A 146 -13.02 -5.22 -2.92
N LEU A 147 -12.78 -6.52 -2.71
CA LEU A 147 -12.23 -7.07 -1.48
C LEU A 147 -10.81 -7.61 -1.72
N ILE A 148 -9.96 -7.49 -0.72
CA ILE A 148 -8.65 -8.14 -0.71
C ILE A 148 -8.86 -9.65 -0.43
N PRO A 149 -8.41 -10.55 -1.31
CA PRO A 149 -8.47 -12.00 -1.08
C PRO A 149 -7.46 -12.42 0.00
N SER A 150 -7.33 -13.73 0.24
CA SER A 150 -6.35 -14.22 1.22
C SER A 150 -4.92 -13.81 0.85
N VAL A 151 -4.29 -13.02 1.72
CA VAL A 151 -2.87 -12.62 1.61
C VAL A 151 -1.97 -13.86 1.67
N ALA A 152 -2.19 -14.75 2.64
CA ALA A 152 -1.40 -15.96 2.80
C ALA A 152 -1.51 -16.92 1.60
N ALA A 153 -2.66 -16.95 0.92
CA ALA A 153 -2.83 -17.74 -0.29
C ALA A 153 -2.33 -17.03 -1.56
N SER A 154 -1.76 -15.83 -1.44
CA SER A 154 -1.22 -15.10 -2.57
C SER A 154 -0.04 -15.86 -3.20
N PRO A 155 0.07 -15.89 -4.54
CA PRO A 155 1.21 -16.50 -5.23
C PRO A 155 2.56 -15.95 -4.75
N ALA A 156 2.63 -14.67 -4.41
CA ALA A 156 3.85 -14.01 -3.92
C ALA A 156 4.28 -14.51 -2.53
N MET A 157 3.38 -15.12 -1.76
CA MET A 157 3.68 -15.69 -0.44
C MET A 157 4.24 -17.12 -0.53
N ALA A 158 4.15 -17.78 -1.68
CA ALA A 158 4.48 -19.20 -1.80
C ALA A 158 5.94 -19.52 -1.40
N ALA A 159 6.89 -18.67 -1.77
CA ALA A 159 8.29 -18.85 -1.42
C ALA A 159 8.54 -18.70 0.09
N HIS A 160 7.97 -17.67 0.71
CA HIS A 160 8.04 -17.43 2.16
C HIS A 160 7.46 -18.62 2.93
N LEU A 161 6.26 -19.07 2.56
CA LEU A 161 5.60 -20.20 3.20
C LEU A 161 6.39 -21.52 3.04
N ALA A 162 6.98 -21.76 1.86
CA ALA A 162 7.81 -22.94 1.62
C ALA A 162 9.09 -22.92 2.46
N ALA A 163 9.64 -21.74 2.74
CA ALA A 163 10.79 -21.56 3.63
C ALA A 163 10.41 -21.63 5.12
N GLY A 164 9.11 -21.66 5.46
CA GLY A 164 8.64 -21.53 6.85
C GLY A 164 8.83 -20.12 7.43
N GLU A 165 9.01 -19.14 6.55
CA GLU A 165 9.20 -17.73 6.87
C GLU A 165 7.91 -16.96 6.62
N LEU A 166 7.69 -15.91 7.40
CA LEU A 166 6.64 -14.92 7.12
C LEU A 166 7.32 -13.59 6.83
N PRO A 167 6.76 -12.76 5.93
CA PRO A 167 7.19 -11.39 5.76
C PRO A 167 7.30 -10.71 7.12
N GLU A 168 8.34 -9.91 7.30
CA GLU A 168 8.62 -9.26 8.56
C GLU A 168 7.41 -8.43 9.00
N LEU A 169 6.73 -8.92 10.03
CA LEU A 169 5.82 -8.13 10.85
C LEU A 169 6.67 -7.65 12.01
N SER A 170 6.81 -6.34 12.16
CA SER A 170 7.39 -5.83 13.40
C SER A 170 6.52 -6.27 14.58
N ARG A 171 7.14 -6.49 15.74
CA ARG A 171 6.39 -6.87 16.94
C ARG A 171 5.31 -5.84 17.28
N GLU A 172 5.57 -4.56 17.02
CA GLU A 172 4.59 -3.49 17.18
C GLU A 172 3.41 -3.63 16.22
N GLU A 173 3.66 -4.05 14.97
CA GLU A 173 2.61 -4.31 13.97
C GLU A 173 1.72 -5.47 14.35
N LEU A 174 2.29 -6.56 14.87
CA LEU A 174 1.52 -7.74 15.30
C LEU A 174 0.49 -7.39 16.39
N PHE A 175 0.81 -6.46 17.27
CA PHE A 175 -0.05 -6.07 18.40
C PHE A 175 -0.87 -4.80 18.15
N ALA A 176 -0.62 -4.07 17.06
CA ALA A 176 -1.34 -2.84 16.76
C ALA A 176 -2.87 -2.99 16.69
N PRO A 177 -3.46 -4.05 16.11
CA PRO A 177 -4.91 -4.26 16.08
C PRO A 177 -5.53 -4.51 17.47
N TYR A 178 -4.72 -4.96 18.43
CA TYR A 178 -5.14 -5.24 19.80
C TYR A 178 -4.90 -4.08 20.75
N ARG A 179 -4.36 -2.97 20.25
CA ARG A 179 -4.11 -1.79 21.09
C ARG A 179 -5.46 -1.14 21.40
N PRO A 180 -5.83 -0.98 22.68
CA PRO A 180 -7.07 -0.29 23.02
C PRO A 180 -7.01 1.12 22.45
N ALA A 181 -8.09 1.54 21.78
CA ALA A 181 -8.26 2.93 21.39
C ALA A 181 -8.07 3.77 22.66
N ARG A 182 -7.10 4.70 22.64
CA ARG A 182 -6.91 5.62 23.76
C ARG A 182 -8.27 6.25 24.06
N ALA A 183 -8.82 5.93 25.23
CA ALA A 183 -10.02 6.58 25.71
C ALA A 183 -9.73 8.09 25.70
N GLY A 184 -10.49 8.81 24.88
CA GLY A 184 -10.44 10.27 24.83
C GLY A 184 -10.60 10.83 26.24
N GLY A 185 -9.81 11.86 26.53
CA GLY A 185 -9.50 12.32 27.88
C GLY A 185 -10.72 12.62 28.75
N ALA A 186 -10.58 12.26 30.02
CA ALA A 186 -11.28 12.88 31.12
C ALA A 186 -10.26 13.71 31.92
N THR A 187 -10.37 15.02 31.74
CA THR A 187 -10.15 16.11 32.71
C THR A 187 -8.88 16.09 33.58
N ASP A 188 -8.02 17.05 33.26
CA ASP A 188 -7.35 17.96 34.19
C ASP A 188 -7.95 17.95 35.61
N GLU A 189 -7.26 17.30 36.55
CA GLU A 189 -7.28 17.70 37.95
C GLU A 189 -5.84 18.02 38.36
N THR A 190 -5.55 19.32 38.32
CA THR A 190 -4.40 19.95 38.95
C THR A 190 -4.31 19.53 40.43
N PRO A 191 -3.23 18.91 40.92
CA PRO A 191 -3.08 18.66 42.34
C PRO A 191 -2.82 19.98 43.07
N GLY A 192 -3.75 20.34 43.95
CA GLY A 192 -3.68 21.54 44.79
C GLY A 192 -2.39 21.58 45.63
N ARG A 193 -1.72 22.72 45.57
CA ARG A 193 -0.69 23.18 46.50
C ARG A 193 -1.21 23.04 47.95
N LEU A 194 -0.57 22.18 48.75
CA LEU A 194 -0.57 22.35 50.19
C LEU A 194 0.33 23.56 50.50
N GLU A 195 -0.25 24.70 50.86
CA GLU A 195 0.48 25.80 51.46
C GLU A 195 0.79 25.45 52.92
N GLU A 196 2.05 25.11 53.17
CA GLU A 196 2.65 25.10 54.50
C GLU A 196 2.99 26.56 54.86
N ARG A 197 2.13 27.22 55.65
CA ARG A 197 2.48 28.49 56.30
C ARG A 197 2.85 28.23 57.75
N ALA A 198 4.15 28.28 58.00
CA ALA A 198 4.72 28.49 59.31
C ALA A 198 4.28 29.85 59.88
N ALA A 199 3.77 29.83 61.11
CA ALA A 199 3.87 30.90 62.10
C ALA A 199 3.71 30.27 63.49
#